data_AF-A0A9R1WIT5-F1
#
_entry.id   AF-A0A9R1WIT5-F1
#
_cell.length_a   1.000
_cell.length_b   1.000
_cell.length_c   1.000
_cell.angle_alpha   90.00
_cell.angle_beta   90.00
_cell.angle_gamma   90.00
#
_symmetry.space_group_name_H-M   'P 1'
#
loop_
_entity.id
_entity.type
_entity.pdbx_description
1 polymer ?
#
loop_
_entity_poly.entity_id
_entity_poly.type
_entity_poly.pdbx_seq_one_letter_code
_entity_poly.pdbx_strand_id
1 'polypeptide(L)'
;MHLLPVLPVIFIAAVFCSPMPVSARSQLLRSSSFSVALETLQKHLNYDFQNIGLLRRAMTHSSYSEENNKALSILGESIIETTASLRLLTKDVDISSKDLNKRVSEISKVETSCAVDGMRLGLQNVVRVSSNTNSSTSSVVCGAFRAIFGAVALDTGKSDDAGDVFWVVHGGAGSALSM
;
A
#
# COMPACT_ATOMS: atom_id res chain seq x y z
N MET A 1 -31.74 -72.77 -17.13
CA MET A 1 -32.07 -72.13 -15.85
C MET A 1 -31.05 -71.04 -15.58
N HIS A 2 -31.54 -69.80 -15.54
CA HIS A 2 -31.00 -68.57 -14.91
C HIS A 2 -29.55 -68.08 -15.16
N LEU A 3 -29.48 -67.03 -15.99
CA LEU A 3 -28.91 -65.69 -15.74
C LEU A 3 -27.98 -65.49 -14.53
N LEU A 4 -26.87 -64.76 -14.76
CA LEU A 4 -26.51 -63.52 -14.02
C LEU A 4 -25.44 -62.73 -14.80
N PRO A 5 -25.59 -61.41 -15.00
CA PRO A 5 -24.58 -60.55 -15.63
C PRO A 5 -23.61 -59.98 -14.59
N VAL A 6 -22.34 -59.81 -14.98
CA VAL A 6 -21.30 -59.18 -14.18
C VAL A 6 -21.43 -57.65 -14.32
N LEU A 7 -21.79 -56.95 -13.24
CA LEU A 7 -21.78 -55.49 -13.19
C LEU A 7 -20.37 -54.94 -12.91
N PRO A 8 -19.97 -53.81 -13.51
CA PRO A 8 -18.73 -53.13 -13.16
C PRO A 8 -18.90 -52.35 -11.86
N VAL A 9 -18.03 -52.62 -10.88
CA VAL A 9 -17.95 -51.84 -9.64
C VAL A 9 -17.28 -50.50 -9.97
N ILE A 10 -18.09 -49.45 -10.12
CA ILE A 10 -17.61 -48.07 -10.19
C ILE A 10 -17.23 -47.65 -8.76
N PHE A 11 -15.93 -47.56 -8.49
CA PHE A 11 -15.41 -46.89 -7.29
C PHE A 11 -15.62 -45.39 -7.45
N ILE A 12 -16.78 -44.89 -7.02
CA ILE A 12 -16.95 -43.45 -6.78
C ILE A 12 -16.11 -43.13 -5.54
N ALA A 13 -14.92 -42.57 -5.74
CA ALA A 13 -14.20 -41.91 -4.67
C ALA A 13 -15.06 -40.73 -4.20
N ALA A 14 -15.86 -40.96 -3.16
CA ALA A 14 -16.49 -39.88 -2.42
C ALA A 14 -15.35 -39.00 -1.90
N VAL A 15 -15.11 -37.87 -2.57
CA VAL A 15 -14.34 -36.78 -2.01
C VAL A 15 -15.11 -36.37 -0.76
N PHE A 16 -14.68 -36.88 0.39
CA PHE A 16 -15.13 -36.40 1.68
C PHE A 16 -14.71 -34.94 1.77
N CYS A 17 -15.60 -34.06 1.32
CA CYS A 17 -15.49 -32.63 1.50
C CYS A 17 -15.80 -32.36 2.97
N SER A 18 -14.82 -32.63 3.84
CA SER A 18 -14.89 -32.26 5.25
C SER A 18 -15.15 -30.75 5.32
N PRO A 19 -16.13 -30.27 6.09
CA PRO A 19 -16.37 -28.84 6.23
C PRO A 19 -15.10 -28.18 6.76
N MET A 20 -14.57 -27.20 6.01
CA MET A 20 -13.39 -26.45 6.41
C MET A 20 -13.59 -25.85 7.81
N PRO A 21 -12.58 -25.91 8.69
CA PRO A 21 -12.68 -25.32 10.02
C PRO A 21 -12.95 -23.80 9.90
N VAL A 22 -13.88 -23.30 10.72
CA VAL A 22 -14.36 -21.90 10.68
C VAL A 22 -13.21 -20.88 10.74
N SER A 23 -12.11 -21.20 11.44
CA SER A 23 -10.89 -20.40 11.50
C SER A 23 -10.17 -20.28 10.15
N ALA A 24 -10.05 -21.37 9.39
CA ALA A 24 -9.44 -21.34 8.07
C ALA A 24 -10.29 -20.55 7.08
N ARG A 25 -11.63 -20.67 7.18
CA ARG A 25 -12.57 -19.91 6.36
C ARG A 25 -12.51 -18.41 6.63
N SER A 26 -12.40 -17.99 7.91
CA SER A 26 -12.30 -16.57 8.26
C SER A 26 -10.96 -15.95 7.83
N GLN A 27 -9.86 -16.71 7.93
CA GLN A 27 -8.56 -16.29 7.41
C GLN A 27 -8.56 -16.15 5.88
N LEU A 28 -9.19 -17.08 5.16
CA LEU A 28 -9.33 -17.03 3.70
C LEU A 28 -10.19 -15.84 3.25
N LEU A 29 -11.29 -15.56 3.95
CA LEU A 29 -12.13 -14.40 3.66
C LEU A 29 -11.35 -13.09 3.91
N ARG A 30 -10.61 -13.00 5.02
CA ARG A 30 -9.80 -11.83 5.34
C ARG A 30 -8.63 -11.61 4.37
N SER A 31 -8.01 -12.68 3.88
CA SER A 31 -6.98 -12.56 2.85
C SER A 31 -7.56 -12.13 1.51
N SER A 32 -8.73 -12.66 1.13
CA SER A 32 -9.43 -12.24 -0.09
C SER A 32 -9.86 -10.78 -0.06
N SER A 33 -10.41 -10.29 1.07
CA SER A 33 -10.79 -8.88 1.22
C SER A 33 -9.59 -7.95 1.18
N PHE A 34 -8.44 -8.39 1.72
CA PHE A 34 -7.22 -7.59 1.68
C PHE A 34 -6.65 -7.48 0.26
N SER A 35 -6.63 -8.57 -0.51
CA SER A 35 -6.21 -8.53 -1.92
C SER A 35 -7.05 -7.56 -2.75
N VAL A 36 -8.38 -7.58 -2.58
CA VAL A 36 -9.29 -6.64 -3.27
C VAL A 36 -9.03 -5.18 -2.87
N ALA A 37 -8.73 -4.93 -1.59
CA ALA A 37 -8.35 -3.60 -1.11
C ALA A 37 -7.03 -3.12 -1.74
N LEU A 38 -6.04 -4.01 -1.88
CA LEU A 38 -4.78 -3.68 -2.55
C LEU A 38 -4.98 -3.41 -4.05
N GLU A 39 -5.82 -4.18 -4.74
CA GLU A 39 -6.17 -3.91 -6.14
C GLU A 39 -6.85 -2.55 -6.31
N THR A 40 -7.75 -2.18 -5.38
CA THR A 40 -8.40 -0.87 -5.38
C THR A 40 -7.38 0.25 -5.13
N LEU A 41 -6.43 0.03 -4.21
CA LEU A 41 -5.38 0.99 -3.92
C LEU A 41 -4.47 1.24 -5.13
N GLN A 42 -4.08 0.21 -5.88
CA GLN A 42 -3.30 0.37 -7.12
C GLN A 42 -3.99 1.30 -8.13
N LYS A 43 -5.32 1.17 -8.28
CA LYS A 43 -6.12 2.06 -9.14
C LYS A 43 -6.09 3.50 -8.65
N HIS A 44 -6.20 3.73 -7.34
CA HIS A 44 -6.12 5.09 -6.77
C HIS A 44 -4.72 5.70 -6.89
N LEU A 45 -3.67 4.86 -6.87
CA LEU A 45 -2.30 5.28 -7.09
C LEU A 45 -1.98 5.50 -8.58
N ASN A 46 -2.83 5.03 -9.49
CA ASN A 46 -2.55 4.92 -10.91
C ASN A 46 -1.21 4.21 -11.19
N TYR A 47 -0.95 3.13 -10.44
CA TYR A 47 0.28 2.36 -10.50
C TYR A 47 0.00 0.87 -10.23
N ASP A 48 0.37 0.02 -11.19
CA ASP A 48 0.27 -1.43 -11.10
C ASP A 48 1.61 -2.05 -10.69
N PHE A 49 1.67 -2.58 -9.46
CA PHE A 49 2.87 -3.23 -8.93
C PHE A 49 3.18 -4.53 -9.68
N GLN A 50 4.43 -4.68 -10.12
CA GLN A 50 4.97 -5.93 -10.65
C GLN A 50 5.13 -6.96 -9.52
N ASN A 51 5.57 -6.50 -8.35
CA ASN A 51 5.62 -7.29 -7.12
C ASN A 51 4.62 -6.76 -6.09
N ILE A 52 3.41 -7.31 -6.12
CA ILE A 52 2.35 -6.98 -5.15
C ILE A 52 2.76 -7.24 -3.68
N GLY A 53 3.79 -8.06 -3.44
CA GLY A 53 4.36 -8.27 -2.12
C GLY A 53 4.94 -6.99 -1.49
N LEU A 54 5.44 -6.06 -2.31
CA LEU A 54 5.95 -4.77 -1.84
C LEU A 54 4.79 -3.88 -1.34
N LEU A 55 3.70 -3.78 -2.08
CA LEU A 55 2.51 -3.04 -1.63
C LEU A 55 1.89 -3.68 -0.39
N ARG A 56 1.84 -5.01 -0.34
CA ARG A 56 1.40 -5.75 0.85
C ARG A 56 2.22 -5.39 2.08
N ARG A 57 3.54 -5.33 1.93
CA ARG A 57 4.46 -4.95 2.99
C ARG A 57 4.29 -3.48 3.39
N ALA A 58 4.12 -2.57 2.43
CA ALA A 58 3.83 -1.17 2.69
C ALA A 58 2.55 -0.97 3.53
N MET A 59 1.53 -1.80 3.31
CA MET A 59 0.27 -1.81 4.06
C MET A 59 0.30 -2.69 5.32
N THR A 60 1.48 -3.01 5.85
CA THR A 60 1.65 -3.78 7.09
C THR A 60 2.45 -2.98 8.11
N HIS A 61 1.80 -2.55 9.20
CA HIS A 61 2.46 -1.82 10.28
C HIS A 61 3.31 -2.74 11.17
N SER A 62 4.33 -2.21 11.84
CA SER A 62 5.23 -3.00 12.69
C SER A 62 4.53 -3.63 13.91
N SER A 63 3.38 -3.10 14.32
CA SER A 63 2.58 -3.75 15.36
C SER A 63 1.86 -5.00 14.87
N TYR A 64 1.75 -5.22 13.57
CA TYR A 64 1.09 -6.38 12.97
C TYR A 64 2.05 -7.53 12.66
N SER A 65 3.27 -7.23 12.20
CA SER A 65 4.27 -8.23 11.79
C SER A 65 5.69 -7.66 11.81
N GLU A 66 6.70 -8.52 11.92
CA GLU A 66 8.12 -8.18 11.69
C GLU A 66 8.39 -7.84 10.21
N GLU A 67 7.65 -8.46 9.28
CA GLU A 67 7.67 -8.09 7.86
C GLU A 67 6.76 -6.88 7.63
N ASN A 68 7.26 -5.70 7.96
CA ASN A 68 6.48 -4.46 7.96
C ASN A 68 7.06 -3.36 7.08
N ASN A 69 6.35 -2.24 7.09
CA ASN A 69 6.57 -1.07 6.26
C ASN A 69 7.65 -0.11 6.75
N LYS A 70 8.29 -0.33 7.91
CA LYS A 70 9.17 0.68 8.53
C LYS A 70 10.40 1.02 7.68
N ALA A 71 11.01 0.03 7.05
CA ALA A 71 12.13 0.26 6.12
C ALA A 71 11.67 1.02 4.86
N LEU A 72 10.51 0.64 4.31
CA LEU A 72 9.92 1.29 3.14
C LEU A 72 9.51 2.73 3.44
N SER A 73 8.99 3.02 4.64
CA SER A 73 8.58 4.37 5.02
C SER A 73 9.77 5.31 5.15
N ILE A 74 10.93 4.82 5.60
CA ILE A 74 12.17 5.61 5.65
C ILE A 74 12.61 5.96 4.23
N LEU A 75 12.69 4.98 3.33
CA LEU A 75 13.04 5.22 1.92
C LEU A 75 12.04 6.19 1.27
N GLY A 76 10.75 5.98 1.49
CA GLY A 76 9.70 6.82 0.94
C GLY A 76 9.73 8.27 1.44
N GLU A 77 10.07 8.50 2.71
CA GLU A 77 10.29 9.85 3.23
C GLU A 77 11.42 10.55 2.48
N SER A 78 12.58 9.91 2.33
CA SER A 78 13.70 10.46 1.57
C SER A 78 13.35 10.75 0.11
N ILE A 79 12.57 9.87 -0.55
CA ILE A 79 12.08 10.09 -1.92
C ILE A 79 11.16 11.30 -1.99
N ILE A 80 10.19 11.43 -1.08
CA ILE A 80 9.25 12.56 -1.06
C ILE A 80 10.02 13.87 -0.88
N GLU A 81 10.96 13.94 0.06
CA GLU A 81 11.75 15.15 0.32
C GLU A 81 12.68 15.51 -0.84
N THR A 82 13.31 14.51 -1.45
CA THR A 82 14.16 14.70 -2.63
C THR A 82 13.34 15.19 -3.82
N THR A 83 12.19 14.57 -4.06
CA THR A 83 11.27 14.92 -5.13
C THR A 83 10.69 16.33 -4.94
N ALA A 84 10.32 16.70 -3.71
CA ALA A 84 9.91 18.05 -3.36
C ALA A 84 11.03 19.07 -3.62
N SER A 85 12.24 18.78 -3.15
CA SER A 85 13.41 19.65 -3.32
C SER A 85 13.73 19.86 -4.80
N LEU A 86 13.77 18.79 -5.57
CA LEU A 86 14.03 18.82 -7.02
C LEU A 86 13.00 19.67 -7.75
N ARG A 87 11.70 19.50 -7.46
CA ARG A 87 10.64 20.28 -8.08
C ARG A 87 10.71 21.76 -7.73
N LEU A 88 11.07 22.10 -6.49
CA LEU A 88 11.22 23.49 -6.04
C LEU A 88 12.43 24.15 -6.72
N LEU A 89 13.59 23.49 -6.73
CA LEU A 89 14.81 24.01 -7.37
C LEU A 89 14.71 24.10 -8.90
N THR A 90 13.95 23.20 -9.52
CA THR A 90 13.68 23.28 -10.97
C THR A 90 12.84 24.50 -11.32
N LYS A 91 11.96 24.94 -10.42
CA LYS A 91 11.14 26.15 -10.60
C LYS A 91 11.90 27.43 -10.26
N ASP A 92 12.74 27.38 -9.24
CA ASP A 92 13.51 28.51 -8.74
C ASP A 92 14.82 28.01 -8.14
N VAL A 93 15.91 28.10 -8.92
CA VAL A 93 17.24 27.67 -8.48
C VAL A 93 17.87 28.62 -7.47
N ASP A 94 17.36 29.87 -7.40
CA ASP A 94 17.87 30.92 -6.52
C ASP A 94 17.13 30.98 -5.17
N ILE A 95 16.19 30.05 -4.92
CA ILE A 95 15.48 29.92 -3.65
C ILE A 95 16.46 29.82 -2.47
N SER A 96 16.19 30.56 -1.39
CA SER A 96 17.03 30.49 -0.19
C SER A 96 16.98 29.09 0.44
N SER A 97 18.09 28.61 1.01
CA SER A 97 18.14 27.32 1.70
C SER A 97 17.11 27.22 2.84
N LYS A 98 16.85 28.34 3.52
CA LYS A 98 15.82 28.45 4.57
C LYS A 98 14.42 28.21 4.01
N ASP A 99 14.08 28.85 2.90
CA ASP A 99 12.75 28.72 2.29
C ASP A 99 12.56 27.35 1.63
N LEU A 100 13.60 26.81 1.00
CA LEU A 100 13.62 25.44 0.47
C LEU A 100 13.30 24.44 1.59
N ASN A 101 14.08 24.45 2.67
CA ASN A 101 13.89 23.54 3.80
C ASN A 101 12.48 23.68 4.41
N LYS A 102 11.98 24.90 4.56
CA LYS A 102 10.63 25.15 5.05
C LYS A 102 9.58 24.48 4.16
N ARG A 103 9.60 24.73 2.85
CA ARG A 103 8.61 24.19 1.91
C ARG A 103 8.69 22.67 1.80
N VAL A 104 9.90 22.11 1.76
CA VAL A 104 10.09 20.64 1.76
C VAL A 104 9.50 20.03 3.02
N SER A 105 9.77 20.61 4.20
CA SER A 105 9.21 20.13 5.46
C SER A 105 7.69 20.23 5.55
N GLU A 106 7.08 21.22 4.89
CA GLU A 106 5.62 21.36 4.81
C GLU A 106 5.00 20.25 3.95
N ILE A 107 5.66 19.89 2.84
CA ILE A 107 5.22 18.81 1.94
C ILE A 107 5.41 17.42 2.58
N SER A 108 6.48 17.19 3.34
CA SER A 108 6.71 15.91 4.01
C SER A 108 6.04 15.79 5.38
N LYS A 109 5.38 16.86 5.87
CA LYS A 109 4.82 16.94 7.22
C LYS A 109 3.78 15.86 7.49
N VAL A 110 3.92 15.21 8.64
CA VAL A 110 3.08 14.07 9.04
C VAL A 110 1.61 14.46 9.12
N GLU A 111 1.25 15.46 9.91
CA GLU A 111 -0.15 15.74 10.25
C GLU A 111 -0.92 16.46 9.13
N THR A 112 -0.25 17.35 8.40
CA THR A 112 -0.93 18.28 7.48
C THR A 112 -0.76 17.93 6.00
N SER A 113 0.11 16.98 5.67
CA SER A 113 0.33 16.54 4.29
C SER A 113 0.17 15.02 4.18
N CYS A 114 1.14 14.29 4.70
CA CYS A 114 1.25 12.84 4.54
C CYS A 114 0.04 12.07 5.09
N ALA A 115 -0.41 12.40 6.32
CA ALA A 115 -1.59 11.77 6.90
C ALA A 115 -2.88 12.20 6.19
N VAL A 116 -2.99 13.46 5.75
CA VAL A 116 -4.17 13.97 5.02
C VAL A 116 -4.35 13.20 3.71
N ASP A 117 -3.27 13.05 2.93
CA ASP A 117 -3.29 12.29 1.69
C ASP A 117 -3.56 10.81 1.92
N GLY A 118 -2.92 10.21 2.94
CA GLY A 118 -3.19 8.83 3.31
C GLY A 118 -4.64 8.60 3.74
N MET A 119 -5.24 9.53 4.48
CA MET A 119 -6.66 9.46 4.85
C MET A 119 -7.57 9.60 3.63
N ARG A 120 -7.23 10.49 2.70
CA ARG A 120 -7.96 10.68 1.42
C ARG A 120 -7.91 9.43 0.54
N LEU A 121 -6.79 8.72 0.53
CA LEU A 121 -6.65 7.41 -0.13
C LEU A 121 -7.36 6.27 0.63
N GLY A 122 -7.85 6.51 1.84
CA GLY A 122 -8.51 5.51 2.67
C GLY A 122 -7.55 4.51 3.33
N LEU A 123 -6.26 4.85 3.49
CA LEU A 123 -5.23 3.92 3.98
C LEU A 123 -5.53 3.37 5.39
N GLN A 124 -6.23 4.13 6.24
CA GLN A 124 -6.67 3.69 7.56
C GLN A 124 -7.55 2.43 7.54
N ASN A 125 -8.20 2.15 6.39
CA ASN A 125 -9.04 0.97 6.18
C ASN A 125 -8.28 -0.20 5.55
N VAL A 126 -7.06 0.03 5.04
CA VAL A 126 -6.25 -0.95 4.32
C VAL A 126 -5.08 -1.44 5.17
N VAL A 127 -4.45 -0.54 5.93
CA VAL A 127 -3.27 -0.85 6.73
C VAL A 127 -3.59 -1.89 7.80
N ARG A 128 -2.79 -2.96 7.84
CA ARG A 128 -2.90 -4.01 8.85
C ARG A 128 -2.17 -3.58 10.11
N VAL A 129 -2.88 -3.60 11.23
CA VAL A 129 -2.41 -3.23 12.56
C VAL A 129 -2.87 -4.28 13.59
N SER A 130 -2.17 -4.41 14.72
CA SER A 130 -2.66 -5.25 15.83
C SER A 130 -3.90 -4.66 16.49
N SER A 131 -4.60 -5.47 17.29
CA SER A 131 -5.82 -5.07 18.02
C SER A 131 -5.64 -3.83 18.90
N ASN A 132 -4.42 -3.57 19.39
CA ASN A 132 -4.12 -2.48 20.32
C ASN A 132 -3.58 -1.23 19.61
N THR A 133 -3.53 -1.24 18.27
CA THR A 133 -3.02 -0.12 17.48
C THR A 133 -4.16 0.49 16.67
N ASN A 134 -4.36 1.79 16.79
CA ASN A 134 -5.34 2.52 15.99
C ASN A 134 -4.78 2.84 14.60
N SER A 135 -5.38 2.26 13.56
CA SER A 135 -4.97 2.45 12.16
C SER A 135 -5.18 3.86 11.62
N SER A 136 -6.03 4.66 12.28
CA SER A 136 -6.37 6.03 11.88
C SER A 136 -5.45 7.09 12.51
N THR A 137 -4.43 6.70 13.27
CA THR A 137 -3.48 7.67 13.82
C THR A 137 -2.59 8.24 12.71
N SER A 138 -2.30 9.55 12.77
CA SER A 138 -1.51 10.23 11.72
C SER A 138 -0.16 9.57 11.45
N SER A 139 0.51 9.04 12.48
CA SER A 139 1.79 8.34 12.33
C SER A 139 1.66 7.00 11.59
N VAL A 140 0.61 6.22 11.86
CA VAL A 140 0.35 4.95 11.17
C VAL A 140 -0.01 5.20 9.71
N VAL A 141 -0.94 6.13 9.47
CA VAL A 141 -1.40 6.48 8.11
C VAL A 141 -0.24 7.07 7.30
N CYS A 142 0.52 8.00 7.88
CA CYS A 142 1.64 8.60 7.19
C CYS A 142 2.77 7.59 6.94
N GLY A 143 3.05 6.70 7.90
CA GLY A 143 4.02 5.62 7.70
C GLY A 143 3.64 4.72 6.53
N ALA A 144 2.37 4.32 6.43
CA ALA A 144 1.85 3.55 5.30
C ALA A 144 1.93 4.34 3.98
N PHE A 145 1.56 5.62 3.99
CA PHE A 145 1.63 6.50 2.83
C PHE A 145 3.06 6.61 2.28
N ARG A 146 4.03 6.94 3.13
CA ARG A 146 5.46 6.99 2.75
C ARG A 146 5.93 5.64 2.22
N ALA A 147 5.54 4.55 2.88
CA ALA A 147 5.94 3.21 2.49
C ALA A 147 5.43 2.79 1.09
N ILE A 148 4.33 3.36 0.59
CA ILE A 148 3.89 3.14 -0.80
C ILE A 148 4.98 3.60 -1.76
N PHE A 149 5.52 4.81 -1.59
CA PHE A 149 6.52 5.35 -2.51
C PHE A 149 7.88 4.66 -2.36
N GLY A 150 8.22 4.24 -1.15
CA GLY A 150 9.36 3.33 -0.95
C GLY A 150 9.18 1.99 -1.67
N ALA A 151 7.96 1.45 -1.67
CA ALA A 151 7.62 0.22 -2.38
C ALA A 151 7.67 0.41 -3.91
N VAL A 152 7.13 1.51 -4.45
CA VAL A 152 7.20 1.84 -5.89
C VAL A 152 8.66 1.92 -6.35
N ALA A 153 9.52 2.62 -5.61
CA ALA A 153 10.92 2.76 -5.98
C ALA A 153 11.68 1.42 -6.00
N LEU A 154 11.34 0.49 -5.11
CA LEU A 154 11.91 -0.87 -5.15
C LEU A 154 11.34 -1.72 -6.29
N ASP A 155 10.07 -1.52 -6.63
CA ASP A 155 9.41 -2.26 -7.70
C ASP A 155 9.93 -1.84 -9.09
N THR A 156 10.23 -0.56 -9.27
CA THR A 156 10.81 -0.02 -10.52
C THR A 156 12.34 -0.02 -10.55
N GLY A 157 12.98 -0.04 -9.38
CA GLY A 157 14.41 0.20 -9.22
C GLY A 157 14.82 1.66 -9.41
N LYS A 158 13.87 2.61 -9.40
CA LYS A 158 14.10 4.05 -9.67
C LYS A 158 13.33 4.93 -8.70
N SER A 159 14.05 5.85 -8.04
CA SER A 159 13.44 6.86 -7.15
C SER A 159 12.51 7.83 -7.90
N ASP A 160 12.86 8.16 -9.14
CA ASP A 160 12.16 9.20 -9.90
C ASP A 160 10.74 8.75 -10.27
N ASP A 161 10.58 7.49 -10.69
CA ASP A 161 9.26 6.89 -10.95
C ASP A 161 8.35 6.97 -9.71
N ALA A 162 8.90 6.76 -8.51
CA ALA A 162 8.13 6.90 -7.26
C ALA A 162 7.76 8.36 -6.96
N GLY A 163 8.64 9.31 -7.29
CA GLY A 163 8.36 10.75 -7.20
C GLY A 163 7.24 11.19 -8.13
N ASP A 164 7.17 10.63 -9.34
CA ASP A 164 6.09 10.91 -10.29
C ASP A 164 4.74 10.41 -9.78
N VAL A 165 4.69 9.17 -9.26
CA VAL A 165 3.48 8.62 -8.62
C VAL A 165 3.07 9.46 -7.41
N PHE A 166 4.04 9.93 -6.60
CA PHE A 166 3.77 10.81 -5.47
C PHE A 166 3.06 12.10 -5.91
N TRP A 167 3.51 12.76 -6.96
CA TRP A 167 2.86 14.00 -7.41
C TRP A 167 1.46 13.80 -7.98
N VAL A 168 1.18 12.65 -8.62
CA VAL A 168 -0.18 12.30 -9.05
C VAL A 168 -1.11 12.21 -7.84
N VAL A 169 -0.65 11.55 -6.79
CA VAL A 169 -1.41 11.36 -5.56
C VAL A 169 -1.57 12.68 -4.79
N HIS A 170 -0.48 13.37 -4.49
CA HIS A 170 -0.42 14.58 -3.68
C HIS A 170 -1.10 15.78 -4.38
N GLY A 171 -0.98 15.88 -5.71
CA GLY A 171 -1.54 16.98 -6.51
C GLY A 171 -3.01 16.83 -6.93
N GLY A 172 -3.60 15.64 -6.75
CA GLY A 172 -4.94 15.27 -7.24
C GLY A 172 -6.14 16.03 -6.66
N ALA A 173 -5.92 17.00 -5.75
CA ALA A 173 -6.95 17.89 -5.24
C ALA A 173 -6.38 19.30 -5.00
N GLY A 174 -5.91 19.99 -6.06
CA GLY A 174 -5.58 21.41 -5.92
C GLY A 174 -4.52 22.03 -6.84
N SER A 175 -4.06 21.36 -7.90
CA SER A 175 -3.09 22.01 -8.82
C SER A 175 -3.66 23.14 -9.70
N ALA A 176 -4.86 23.65 -9.38
CA ALA A 176 -5.32 24.97 -9.83
C ALA A 176 -4.62 26.13 -9.07
N LEU A 177 -3.73 25.85 -8.12
CA LEU A 177 -2.89 26.85 -7.45
C LEU A 177 -1.42 26.71 -7.87
N SER A 178 -1.14 27.09 -9.12
CA SER A 178 0.12 27.67 -9.64
C SER A 178 0.27 27.41 -11.14
N MET A 179 -0.68 27.96 -11.92
CA MET A 179 -0.37 28.56 -13.21
C MET A 179 -0.39 30.08 -13.02
#